data_AF-A0A1Y3MNA3-F1
#
_entry.id   AF-A0A1Y3MNA3-F1
#
_cell.length_a   1.000
_cell.length_b   1.000
_cell.length_c   1.000
_cell.angle_alpha   90.00
_cell.angle_beta   90.00
_cell.angle_gamma   90.00
#
_symmetry.space_group_name_H-M   'P 1'
#
loop_
_entity.id
_entity.type
_entity.pdbx_description
1 polymer ?
#
loop_
_entity_poly.entity_id
_entity_poly.type
_entity_poly.pdbx_seq_one_letter_code
_entity_poly.pdbx_strand_id
1 'polypeptide(L)'
;MRMNLKLLFTLVVAPFVLVKSTNCNFNGVDYTCMNKNKCKNSVVTGLCPGDSSNICCVKLANPKNTIATEVYNFFKAKGWTKNAICGLLGNMEFESNLNPNRKQSGGNGYGLVQWSPASVTAKTQCLRIQYEFGLQNTNSNEKQYYKTKQCNLTFSQFSKSTSSPEYLAECFMRNYERPNEKKAQLPKRKEYAKKWFKHFK
;
A
#
# COMPACT_ATOMS: atom_id res chain seq x y z
N MET A 1 78.42 15.06 -28.24
CA MET A 1 77.74 14.22 -29.26
C MET A 1 76.78 13.26 -28.54
N ARG A 2 75.48 13.54 -28.66
CA ARG A 2 74.26 12.74 -28.41
C ARG A 2 74.19 11.78 -27.19
N MET A 3 73.35 12.20 -26.22
CA MET A 3 72.60 11.35 -25.28
C MET A 3 71.74 10.30 -26.02
N ASN A 4 71.54 9.13 -25.42
CA ASN A 4 70.27 8.39 -25.55
C ASN A 4 70.09 7.36 -24.42
N LEU A 5 69.35 7.77 -23.39
CA LEU A 5 68.81 6.91 -22.35
C LEU A 5 67.47 6.35 -22.86
N LYS A 6 67.44 5.09 -23.31
CA LYS A 6 66.18 4.40 -23.64
C LYS A 6 65.54 3.89 -22.36
N LEU A 7 64.65 4.70 -21.77
CA LEU A 7 63.71 4.23 -20.76
C LEU A 7 62.62 3.41 -21.46
N LEU A 8 62.61 2.10 -21.27
CA LEU A 8 61.57 1.21 -21.77
C LEU A 8 60.41 1.23 -20.76
N PHE A 9 59.41 2.09 -20.95
CA PHE A 9 58.15 2.03 -20.20
C PHE A 9 57.31 0.88 -20.79
N THR A 10 57.32 -0.28 -20.14
CA THR A 10 56.33 -1.33 -20.40
C THR A 10 55.01 -0.87 -19.78
N LEU A 11 54.08 -0.37 -20.62
CA LEU A 11 52.69 -0.16 -20.19
C LEU A 11 52.09 -1.53 -19.89
N VAL A 12 51.93 -1.85 -18.60
CA VAL A 12 51.05 -2.94 -18.17
C VAL A 12 49.62 -2.44 -18.39
N VAL A 13 49.05 -2.76 -19.55
CA VAL A 13 47.61 -2.61 -19.77
C VAL A 13 46.96 -3.73 -18.97
N ALA A 14 46.56 -3.45 -17.73
CA ALA A 14 45.70 -4.37 -17.00
C ALA A 14 44.45 -4.59 -17.86
N PRO A 15 44.05 -5.85 -18.15
CA PRO A 15 42.82 -6.08 -18.88
C PRO A 15 41.70 -5.41 -18.08
N PHE A 16 41.05 -4.43 -18.70
CA PHE A 16 39.78 -3.90 -18.20
C PHE A 16 38.81 -5.07 -18.23
N VAL A 17 38.75 -5.84 -17.14
CA VAL A 17 37.69 -6.80 -16.92
C VAL A 17 36.45 -5.94 -16.81
N LEU A 18 35.66 -5.94 -17.88
CA LEU A 18 34.34 -5.32 -17.91
C LEU A 18 33.52 -6.10 -16.88
N VAL A 19 33.57 -5.65 -15.62
CA VAL A 19 32.73 -6.21 -14.56
C VAL A 19 31.31 -5.99 -15.06
N LYS A 20 30.65 -7.06 -15.51
CA LYS A 20 29.23 -7.02 -15.83
C LYS A 20 28.55 -6.60 -14.55
N SER A 21 28.20 -5.31 -14.46
CA SER A 21 27.44 -4.81 -13.33
C SER A 21 26.18 -5.65 -13.24
N THR A 22 26.10 -6.48 -12.20
CA THR A 22 24.92 -7.28 -11.89
C THR A 22 23.81 -6.41 -11.31
N ASN A 23 24.14 -5.16 -10.99
CA ASN A 23 23.26 -4.23 -10.32
C ASN A 23 23.02 -2.99 -11.18
N CYS A 24 21.90 -2.34 -10.95
CA CYS A 24 21.49 -1.09 -11.57
C CYS A 24 20.91 -0.17 -10.50
N ASN A 25 21.24 1.12 -10.54
CA ASN A 25 20.64 2.10 -9.64
C ASN A 25 19.45 2.78 -10.33
N PHE A 26 18.30 2.75 -9.67
CA PHE A 26 17.11 3.48 -10.12
C PHE A 26 16.55 4.30 -8.96
N ASN A 27 16.53 5.62 -9.11
CA ASN A 27 16.10 6.58 -8.08
C ASN A 27 16.81 6.39 -6.72
N GLY A 28 18.12 6.11 -6.73
CA GLY A 28 18.90 5.94 -5.51
C GLY A 28 18.73 4.59 -4.82
N VAL A 29 18.04 3.64 -5.44
CA VAL A 29 17.91 2.25 -4.94
C VAL A 29 18.59 1.30 -5.91
N ASP A 30 19.40 0.39 -5.36
CA ASP A 30 20.07 -0.64 -6.13
C ASP A 30 19.15 -1.84 -6.39
N TYR A 31 19.06 -2.24 -7.65
CA TYR A 31 18.31 -3.39 -8.15
C TYR A 31 19.22 -4.31 -8.93
N THR A 32 18.69 -5.46 -9.34
CA THR A 32 19.43 -6.47 -10.10
C THR A 32 19.16 -6.35 -11.59
N CYS A 33 20.23 -6.38 -12.37
CA CYS A 33 20.21 -6.59 -13.80
C CYS A 33 19.91 -8.05 -14.11
N MET A 34 18.90 -8.30 -14.93
CA MET A 34 18.54 -9.65 -15.35
C MET A 34 17.88 -9.65 -16.72
N ASN A 35 17.78 -10.84 -17.31
CA ASN A 35 17.06 -11.00 -18.56
C ASN A 35 15.59 -10.54 -18.40
N LYS A 36 15.07 -9.77 -19.37
CA LYS A 36 13.69 -9.24 -19.35
C LYS A 36 12.62 -10.30 -19.10
N ASN A 37 12.83 -11.52 -19.62
CA ASN A 37 11.88 -12.63 -19.45
C ASN A 37 11.89 -13.21 -18.03
N LYS A 38 12.91 -12.90 -17.22
CA LYS A 38 13.02 -13.31 -15.81
C LYS A 38 12.49 -12.27 -14.84
N CYS A 39 12.28 -11.03 -15.28
CA CYS A 39 11.78 -9.98 -14.40
C CYS A 39 10.28 -10.13 -14.18
N LYS A 40 9.88 -10.33 -12.91
CA LYS A 40 8.47 -10.39 -12.48
C LYS A 40 7.93 -9.03 -12.03
N ASN A 41 8.76 -7.99 -12.08
CA ASN A 41 8.42 -6.63 -11.66
C ASN A 41 8.53 -5.67 -12.85
N SER A 42 8.60 -4.36 -12.59
CA SER A 42 8.76 -3.35 -13.62
C SER A 42 10.14 -3.42 -14.25
N VAL A 43 10.19 -3.17 -15.56
CA VAL A 43 11.41 -3.22 -16.36
C VAL A 43 11.87 -1.80 -16.66
N VAL A 44 13.13 -1.49 -16.37
CA VAL A 44 13.79 -0.26 -16.81
C VAL A 44 14.96 -0.63 -17.72
N THR A 45 14.96 -0.10 -18.94
CA THR A 45 16.00 -0.32 -19.95
C THR A 45 17.14 0.69 -19.78
N GLY A 46 18.32 0.39 -20.32
CA GLY A 46 19.45 1.33 -20.37
C GLY A 46 20.23 1.54 -19.06
N LEU A 47 19.82 0.91 -17.96
CA LEU A 47 20.52 0.96 -16.66
C LEU A 47 21.44 -0.23 -16.41
N CYS A 48 21.41 -1.23 -17.30
CA CYS A 48 22.19 -2.46 -17.20
C CYS A 48 23.13 -2.57 -18.41
N PRO A 49 24.37 -3.06 -18.23
CA PRO A 49 25.29 -3.25 -19.34
C PRO A 49 24.86 -4.41 -20.24
N GLY A 50 25.22 -4.35 -21.51
CA GLY A 50 24.95 -5.39 -22.49
C GLY A 50 23.78 -5.03 -23.42
N ASP A 51 23.10 -6.06 -23.93
CA ASP A 51 22.02 -5.90 -24.90
C ASP A 51 20.67 -5.55 -24.27
N SER A 52 19.66 -5.33 -25.11
CA SER A 52 18.29 -5.00 -24.71
C SER A 52 17.56 -6.12 -23.97
N SER A 53 18.15 -7.31 -23.87
CA SER A 53 17.62 -8.41 -23.06
C SER A 53 18.00 -8.26 -21.59
N ASN A 54 19.14 -7.62 -21.27
CA ASN A 54 19.56 -7.37 -19.89
C ASN A 54 19.00 -6.04 -19.38
N ILE A 55 18.06 -6.11 -18.44
CA ILE A 55 17.31 -4.95 -17.95
C ILE A 55 17.37 -4.83 -16.44
N CYS A 56 17.08 -3.64 -15.95
CA CYS A 56 16.97 -3.39 -14.52
C CYS A 56 15.58 -3.81 -14.04
N CYS A 57 15.50 -4.86 -13.23
CA CYS A 57 14.23 -5.34 -12.71
C CYS A 57 13.88 -4.61 -11.41
N VAL A 58 13.11 -3.53 -11.54
CA VAL A 58 12.78 -2.64 -10.42
C VAL A 58 11.47 -3.07 -9.76
N LYS A 59 11.49 -3.14 -8.43
CA LYS A 59 10.27 -3.35 -7.64
C LYS A 59 9.69 -1.99 -7.28
N LEU A 60 8.92 -1.40 -8.20
CA LEU A 60 8.16 -0.20 -7.88
C LEU A 60 7.18 -0.51 -6.74
N ALA A 61 7.09 0.41 -5.77
CA ALA A 61 6.09 0.31 -4.72
C ALA A 61 4.70 0.32 -5.36
N ASN A 62 3.91 -0.73 -5.13
CA ASN A 62 2.52 -0.75 -5.56
C ASN A 62 1.80 0.40 -4.82
N PRO A 63 1.19 1.38 -5.52
CA PRO A 63 0.53 2.51 -4.88
C PRO A 63 -0.49 2.10 -3.82
N LYS A 64 -1.21 0.99 -4.04
CA LYS A 64 -2.14 0.43 -3.03
C LYS A 64 -1.43 -0.02 -1.76
N ASN A 65 -0.25 -0.64 -1.89
CA ASN A 65 0.51 -1.09 -0.73
C ASN A 65 1.03 0.10 0.06
N THR A 66 1.45 1.18 -0.62
CA THR A 66 1.83 2.44 0.05
C THR A 66 0.67 2.99 0.87
N ILE A 67 -0.51 3.15 0.25
CA ILE A 67 -1.71 3.65 0.93
C ILE A 67 -2.16 2.72 2.07
N ALA A 68 -2.18 1.41 1.84
CA ALA A 68 -2.52 0.44 2.88
C ALA A 68 -1.54 0.51 4.07
N THR A 69 -0.25 0.72 3.80
CA THR A 69 0.79 0.87 4.83
C THR A 69 0.61 2.16 5.63
N GLU A 70 0.24 3.26 4.98
CA GLU A 70 -0.08 4.52 5.67
C GLU A 70 -1.26 4.35 6.63
N VAL A 71 -2.37 3.77 6.15
CA VAL A 71 -3.54 3.46 6.99
C VAL A 71 -3.17 2.52 8.13
N TYR A 72 -2.41 1.46 7.83
CA TYR A 72 -1.97 0.48 8.81
C TYR A 72 -1.18 1.11 9.94
N ASN A 73 -0.14 1.86 9.60
CA ASN A 73 0.74 2.49 10.57
C ASN A 73 0.00 3.56 11.39
N PHE A 74 -0.90 4.31 10.77
CA PHE A 74 -1.72 5.30 11.47
C PHE A 74 -2.53 4.66 12.59
N PHE A 75 -3.35 3.65 12.28
CA PHE A 75 -4.22 3.03 13.29
C PHE A 75 -3.46 2.14 14.27
N LYS A 76 -2.37 1.51 13.83
CA LYS A 76 -1.46 0.78 14.72
C LYS A 76 -0.87 1.71 15.78
N ALA A 77 -0.45 2.92 15.41
CA ALA A 77 0.04 3.93 16.36
C ALA A 77 -1.06 4.43 17.32
N LYS A 78 -2.34 4.25 16.97
CA LYS A 78 -3.51 4.50 17.84
C LYS A 78 -3.92 3.27 18.65
N GLY A 79 -3.13 2.20 18.60
CA GLY A 79 -3.33 0.97 19.35
C GLY A 79 -4.45 0.08 18.81
N TRP A 80 -4.85 0.22 17.54
CA TRP A 80 -5.77 -0.73 16.92
C TRP A 80 -5.06 -2.05 16.64
N THR A 81 -5.78 -3.17 16.71
CA THR A 81 -5.22 -4.47 16.37
C THR A 81 -5.00 -4.61 14.87
N LYS A 82 -4.01 -5.43 14.49
CA LYS A 82 -3.78 -5.82 13.09
C LYS A 82 -5.07 -6.34 12.43
N ASN A 83 -5.84 -7.17 13.12
CA ASN A 83 -7.10 -7.74 12.64
C ASN A 83 -8.12 -6.64 12.31
N ALA A 84 -8.36 -5.69 13.21
CA ALA A 84 -9.30 -4.60 13.02
C ALA A 84 -8.89 -3.71 11.85
N ILE A 85 -7.60 -3.38 11.76
CA ILE A 85 -7.09 -2.55 10.67
C ILE A 85 -7.21 -3.26 9.31
N CYS A 86 -6.99 -4.57 9.27
CA CYS A 86 -7.18 -5.34 8.03
C CYS A 86 -8.66 -5.46 7.64
N GLY A 87 -9.58 -5.57 8.62
CA GLY A 87 -11.02 -5.48 8.39
C GLY A 87 -11.44 -4.13 7.79
N LEU A 88 -10.88 -3.03 8.30
CA LEU A 88 -11.03 -1.69 7.74
C LEU A 88 -10.51 -1.60 6.30
N LEU A 89 -9.27 -2.06 6.06
CA LEU A 89 -8.65 -2.04 4.72
C LEU A 89 -9.43 -2.85 3.68
N GLY A 90 -10.06 -3.96 4.09
CA GLY A 90 -10.93 -4.72 3.20
C GLY A 90 -12.14 -3.92 2.71
N ASN A 91 -12.70 -3.06 3.57
CA ASN A 91 -13.76 -2.12 3.18
C ASN A 91 -13.20 -1.01 2.30
N MET A 92 -12.10 -0.38 2.71
CA MET A 92 -11.50 0.72 1.95
C MET A 92 -11.12 0.32 0.52
N GLU A 93 -10.59 -0.90 0.34
CA GLU A 93 -10.29 -1.39 -1.00
C GLU A 93 -11.55 -1.67 -1.82
N PHE A 94 -12.62 -2.16 -1.23
CA PHE A 94 -13.87 -2.33 -1.96
C PHE A 94 -14.48 -0.98 -2.38
N GLU A 95 -14.52 -0.02 -1.46
CA GLU A 95 -15.13 1.29 -1.69
C GLU A 95 -14.36 2.11 -2.74
N SER A 96 -13.04 2.03 -2.72
CA SER A 96 -12.20 2.97 -3.46
C SER A 96 -11.09 2.35 -4.29
N ASN A 97 -10.89 1.03 -4.22
CA ASN A 97 -9.68 0.38 -4.71
C ASN A 97 -8.39 0.88 -4.04
N LEU A 98 -8.50 1.38 -2.79
CA LEU A 98 -7.48 2.16 -2.08
C LEU A 98 -7.00 3.38 -2.85
N ASN A 99 -7.86 3.96 -3.68
CA ASN A 99 -7.59 5.20 -4.37
C ASN A 99 -8.24 6.36 -3.59
N PRO A 100 -7.44 7.20 -2.90
CA PRO A 100 -7.97 8.33 -2.14
C PRO A 100 -8.64 9.40 -3.03
N ASN A 101 -8.46 9.34 -4.35
CA ASN A 101 -9.00 10.28 -5.32
C ASN A 101 -10.22 9.73 -6.10
N ARG A 102 -10.75 8.56 -5.73
CA ARG A 102 -11.88 7.95 -6.46
C ARG A 102 -13.19 8.71 -6.18
N LYS A 103 -13.72 9.39 -7.20
CA LYS A 103 -15.06 9.98 -7.23
C LYS A 103 -16.10 8.93 -7.62
N GLN A 104 -17.24 8.90 -6.94
CA GLN A 104 -18.39 8.06 -7.29
C GLN A 104 -18.99 8.52 -8.64
N SER A 105 -19.30 7.58 -9.53
CA SER A 105 -20.05 7.89 -10.75
C SER A 105 -21.51 8.22 -10.41
N GLY A 106 -21.95 9.45 -10.70
CA GLY A 106 -23.34 9.89 -10.48
C GLY A 106 -23.73 10.15 -9.02
N GLY A 107 -22.77 10.35 -8.10
CA GLY A 107 -23.06 10.73 -6.71
C GLY A 107 -21.93 11.50 -6.05
N ASN A 108 -22.06 11.80 -4.75
CA ASN A 108 -21.14 12.69 -4.05
C ASN A 108 -19.95 11.95 -3.38
N GLY A 109 -19.94 10.61 -3.33
CA GLY A 109 -18.92 9.84 -2.61
C GLY A 109 -17.50 10.01 -3.17
N TYR A 110 -16.50 10.10 -2.29
CA TYR A 110 -15.10 10.39 -2.62
C TYR A 110 -14.14 9.68 -1.66
N GLY A 111 -13.05 9.11 -2.19
CA GLY A 111 -11.94 8.58 -1.37
C GLY A 111 -12.12 7.16 -0.84
N LEU A 112 -11.26 6.77 0.12
CA LEU A 112 -11.07 5.42 0.65
C LEU A 112 -12.35 4.78 1.19
N VAL A 113 -13.25 5.57 1.77
CA VAL A 113 -14.58 5.13 2.26
C VAL A 113 -15.74 5.87 1.60
N GLN A 114 -15.52 6.46 0.41
CA GLN A 114 -16.56 7.11 -0.42
C GLN A 114 -17.37 8.23 0.29
N TRP A 115 -16.70 9.18 0.93
CA TRP A 115 -17.29 10.37 1.60
C TRP A 115 -17.36 11.65 0.75
N SER A 116 -18.21 12.61 1.10
CA SER A 116 -18.29 13.96 0.51
C SER A 116 -17.99 15.03 1.58
N PRO A 117 -17.25 16.13 1.32
CA PRO A 117 -16.66 16.62 0.07
C PRO A 117 -15.19 16.20 -0.17
N ALA A 118 -14.72 16.47 -1.38
CA ALA A 118 -13.47 15.99 -1.97
C ALA A 118 -12.25 16.87 -1.60
N SER A 119 -11.44 16.43 -0.65
CA SER A 119 -10.01 16.76 -0.59
C SER A 119 -9.37 15.94 0.50
N VAL A 120 -8.92 14.70 0.23
CA VAL A 120 -8.39 13.91 1.33
C VAL A 120 -7.44 12.79 0.91
N THR A 121 -6.14 13.04 1.05
CA THR A 121 -5.08 12.02 1.22
C THR A 121 -5.52 10.86 2.14
N ALA A 122 -4.85 9.71 2.10
CA ALA A 122 -5.14 8.61 3.03
C ALA A 122 -5.09 9.07 4.50
N LYS A 123 -4.12 9.93 4.85
CA LYS A 123 -3.97 10.54 6.18
C LYS A 123 -5.22 11.28 6.65
N THR A 124 -5.79 12.13 5.80
CA THR A 124 -6.97 12.92 6.17
C THR A 124 -8.22 12.08 6.36
N GLN A 125 -8.36 10.96 5.64
CA GLN A 125 -9.47 10.02 5.86
C GLN A 125 -9.27 9.22 7.16
N CYS A 126 -8.03 8.83 7.46
CA CYS A 126 -7.68 8.23 8.75
C CYS A 126 -7.96 9.17 9.93
N LEU A 127 -7.63 10.47 9.80
CA LEU A 127 -7.92 11.49 10.81
C LEU A 127 -9.43 11.64 11.06
N ARG A 128 -10.25 11.59 10.01
CA ARG A 128 -11.70 11.67 10.14
C ARG A 128 -12.29 10.42 10.80
N ILE A 129 -11.88 9.21 10.41
CA ILE A 129 -12.26 7.96 11.13
C ILE A 129 -11.85 8.06 12.61
N GLN A 130 -10.66 8.59 12.91
CA GLN A 130 -10.17 8.77 14.28
C GLN A 130 -10.98 9.81 15.07
N TYR A 131 -11.43 10.88 14.42
CA TYR A 131 -12.35 11.86 15.01
C TYR A 131 -13.68 11.19 15.36
N GLU A 132 -14.28 10.45 14.43
CA GLU A 132 -15.55 9.73 14.65
C GLU A 132 -15.44 8.62 15.69
N PHE A 133 -14.28 7.97 15.78
CA PHE A 133 -13.95 7.06 16.88
C PHE A 133 -14.02 7.79 18.23
N GLY A 134 -13.48 9.00 18.33
CA GLY A 134 -13.53 9.82 19.54
C GLY A 134 -14.96 10.26 19.91
N LEU A 135 -15.86 10.39 18.93
CA LEU A 135 -17.24 10.75 19.17
C LEU A 135 -18.08 9.63 19.80
N GLN A 136 -17.62 8.38 19.81
CA GLN A 136 -18.50 7.25 20.15
C GLN A 136 -19.10 7.33 21.57
N ASN A 137 -18.38 7.92 22.52
CA ASN A 137 -18.82 8.09 23.92
C ASN A 137 -19.54 9.43 24.18
N THR A 138 -19.87 10.20 23.14
CA THR A 138 -20.58 11.49 23.25
C THR A 138 -22.06 11.35 22.87
N ASN A 139 -22.87 12.42 22.91
CA ASN A 139 -24.21 12.43 22.32
C ASN A 139 -24.24 13.06 20.91
N SER A 140 -23.10 13.08 20.21
CA SER A 140 -23.00 13.71 18.89
C SER A 140 -23.83 12.96 17.83
N ASN A 141 -24.53 13.74 17.00
CA ASN A 141 -25.23 13.26 15.80
C ASN A 141 -24.25 12.93 14.65
N GLU A 142 -22.97 13.28 14.78
CA GLU A 142 -21.93 12.98 13.79
C GLU A 142 -21.31 11.58 13.96
N LYS A 143 -21.80 10.78 14.91
CA LYS A 143 -21.36 9.38 15.05
C LYS A 143 -21.65 8.62 13.76
N GLN A 144 -20.64 7.90 13.27
CA GLN A 144 -20.78 7.06 12.08
C GLN A 144 -20.94 5.57 12.41
N TYR A 145 -20.39 5.12 13.55
CA TYR A 145 -20.35 3.71 13.94
C TYR A 145 -21.49 3.34 14.89
N TYR A 146 -22.46 2.54 14.42
CA TYR A 146 -23.61 2.05 15.18
C TYR A 146 -23.61 0.53 15.28
N LYS A 147 -23.63 0.02 16.51
CA LYS A 147 -23.67 -1.41 16.81
C LYS A 147 -24.95 -2.04 16.25
N THR A 148 -24.84 -3.13 15.49
CA THR A 148 -25.98 -3.88 14.95
C THR A 148 -26.08 -5.26 15.60
N LYS A 149 -27.17 -5.99 15.37
CA LYS A 149 -27.31 -7.38 15.88
C LYS A 149 -26.28 -8.31 15.22
N GLN A 150 -26.01 -8.12 13.93
CA GLN A 150 -25.08 -8.91 13.14
C GLN A 150 -23.61 -8.61 13.49
N CYS A 151 -23.31 -7.39 13.93
CA CYS A 151 -22.04 -7.07 14.56
C CYS A 151 -22.25 -6.31 15.88
N ASN A 152 -22.24 -7.08 16.97
CA ASN A 152 -22.44 -6.59 18.32
C ASN A 152 -21.12 -6.08 18.95
N LEU A 153 -20.33 -5.31 18.21
CA LEU A 153 -19.16 -4.60 18.73
C LEU A 153 -19.43 -3.09 18.74
N THR A 154 -19.02 -2.40 19.81
CA THR A 154 -18.78 -0.95 19.75
C THR A 154 -17.55 -0.67 18.87
N PHE A 155 -17.31 0.58 18.46
CA PHE A 155 -16.12 0.95 17.68
C PHE A 155 -14.84 0.77 18.52
N SER A 156 -14.90 1.05 19.82
CA SER A 156 -13.83 0.73 20.77
C SER A 156 -13.54 -0.78 20.84
N GLN A 157 -14.58 -1.62 20.96
CA GLN A 157 -14.40 -3.08 20.93
C GLN A 157 -13.89 -3.57 19.56
N PHE A 158 -14.36 -2.97 18.47
CA PHE A 158 -13.88 -3.25 17.12
C PHE A 158 -12.38 -2.98 17.01
N SER A 159 -11.90 -1.80 17.43
CA SER A 159 -10.49 -1.42 17.32
C SER A 159 -9.55 -2.33 18.11
N LYS A 160 -10.06 -2.95 19.18
CA LYS A 160 -9.31 -3.88 20.04
C LYS A 160 -9.53 -5.36 19.72
N SER A 161 -10.44 -5.69 18.80
CA SER A 161 -10.80 -7.08 18.53
C SER A 161 -9.69 -7.85 17.81
N THR A 162 -9.48 -9.11 18.21
CA THR A 162 -8.58 -10.07 17.56
C THR A 162 -9.34 -11.13 16.76
N SER A 163 -10.66 -10.97 16.59
CA SER A 163 -11.46 -11.81 15.69
C SER A 163 -10.92 -11.79 14.26
N SER A 164 -11.35 -12.71 13.41
CA SER A 164 -10.84 -12.80 12.04
C SER A 164 -11.01 -11.48 11.27
N PRO A 165 -10.05 -11.10 10.40
CA PRO A 165 -10.16 -9.89 9.60
C PRO A 165 -11.41 -9.93 8.68
N GLU A 166 -11.87 -11.11 8.27
CA GLU A 166 -13.11 -11.28 7.52
C GLU A 166 -14.36 -10.90 8.36
N TYR A 167 -14.43 -11.32 9.62
CA TYR A 167 -15.51 -10.91 10.52
C TYR A 167 -15.47 -9.40 10.79
N LEU A 168 -14.26 -8.86 11.01
CA LEU A 168 -14.11 -7.43 11.24
C LEU A 168 -14.41 -6.59 9.98
N ALA A 169 -14.17 -7.12 8.78
CA ALA A 169 -14.63 -6.49 7.55
C ALA A 169 -16.16 -6.39 7.49
N GLU A 170 -16.87 -7.44 7.89
CA GLU A 170 -18.33 -7.41 8.00
C GLU A 170 -18.81 -6.41 9.04
N CYS A 171 -18.18 -6.39 10.22
CA CYS A 171 -18.49 -5.45 11.28
C CYS A 171 -18.36 -4.00 10.84
N PHE A 172 -17.25 -3.65 10.20
CA PHE A 172 -17.05 -2.29 9.70
C PHE A 172 -18.07 -1.94 8.61
N MET A 173 -18.33 -2.86 7.68
CA MET A 173 -19.35 -2.65 6.65
C MET A 173 -20.74 -2.39 7.23
N ARG A 174 -21.17 -3.19 8.21
CA ARG A 174 -22.52 -3.11 8.79
C ARG A 174 -22.70 -1.97 9.77
N ASN A 175 -21.67 -1.65 10.54
CA ASN A 175 -21.78 -0.67 11.61
C ASN A 175 -21.33 0.72 11.20
N TYR A 176 -20.44 0.84 10.21
CA TYR A 176 -19.87 2.13 9.76
C TYR A 176 -20.33 2.53 8.35
N GLU A 177 -20.06 1.70 7.34
CA GLU A 177 -20.38 2.02 5.93
C GLU A 177 -21.88 2.02 5.66
N ARG A 178 -22.58 1.02 6.22
CA ARG A 178 -24.04 0.81 6.10
C ARG A 178 -24.55 0.91 4.64
N PRO A 179 -23.92 0.24 3.66
CA PRO A 179 -24.36 0.30 2.27
C PRO A 179 -25.70 -0.43 2.09
N ASN A 180 -26.39 -0.15 0.98
CA ASN A 180 -27.50 -0.99 0.54
C ASN A 180 -27.03 -2.45 0.37
N GLU A 181 -27.75 -3.41 0.97
CA GLU A 181 -27.34 -4.81 1.00
C GLU A 181 -27.07 -5.41 -0.39
N LYS A 182 -27.83 -5.01 -1.41
CA LYS A 182 -27.64 -5.48 -2.81
C LYS A 182 -26.30 -5.02 -3.40
N LYS A 183 -25.70 -3.95 -2.87
CA LYS A 183 -24.42 -3.37 -3.31
C LYS A 183 -23.28 -3.66 -2.33
N ALA A 184 -23.57 -4.25 -1.18
CA ALA A 184 -22.63 -4.42 -0.08
C ALA A 184 -21.42 -5.31 -0.44
N GLN A 185 -21.62 -6.33 -1.28
CA GLN A 185 -20.55 -7.21 -1.81
C GLN A 185 -19.62 -7.75 -0.71
N LEU A 186 -20.22 -8.20 0.41
CA LEU A 186 -19.49 -8.66 1.59
C LEU A 186 -18.39 -9.71 1.30
N PRO A 187 -18.57 -10.70 0.40
CA PRO A 187 -17.51 -11.65 0.09
C PRO A 187 -16.20 -11.00 -0.37
N LYS A 188 -16.27 -9.96 -1.21
CA LYS A 188 -15.09 -9.24 -1.70
C LYS A 188 -14.38 -8.48 -0.58
N ARG A 189 -15.14 -7.83 0.30
CA ARG A 189 -14.58 -7.12 1.47
C ARG A 189 -13.83 -8.08 2.40
N LYS A 190 -14.40 -9.27 2.63
CA LYS A 190 -13.76 -10.35 3.40
C LYS A 190 -12.47 -10.85 2.73
N GLU A 191 -12.51 -11.08 1.42
CA GLU A 191 -11.34 -11.49 0.64
C GLU A 191 -10.20 -10.46 0.75
N TYR A 192 -10.51 -9.17 0.58
CA TYR A 192 -9.52 -8.09 0.71
C TYR A 192 -8.98 -7.97 2.13
N ALA A 193 -9.83 -8.09 3.15
CA ALA A 193 -9.36 -8.07 4.54
C ALA A 193 -8.39 -9.22 4.83
N LYS A 194 -8.69 -10.43 4.35
CA LYS A 194 -7.79 -11.60 4.45
C LYS A 194 -6.47 -11.35 3.71
N LYS A 195 -6.53 -10.74 2.52
CA LYS A 195 -5.35 -10.37 1.74
C LYS A 195 -4.44 -9.42 2.52
N TRP A 196 -4.98 -8.35 3.10
CA TRP A 196 -4.19 -7.38 3.88
C TRP A 196 -3.64 -7.98 5.16
N PHE A 197 -4.38 -8.87 5.81
CA PHE A 197 -3.91 -9.57 6.99
C PHE A 197 -2.69 -10.47 6.71
N LYS A 198 -2.64 -11.10 5.53
CA LYS A 198 -1.46 -11.86 5.07
C LYS A 198 -0.29 -10.95 4.66
N HIS A 199 -0.59 -9.75 4.18
CA HIS A 199 0.41 -8.79 3.72
C HIS A 199 1.23 -8.21 4.88
N PHE A 200 0.57 -7.75 5.94
CA PHE A 200 1.24 -7.22 7.13
C PHE A 200 1.64 -8.38 8.05
N LYS A 201 2.90 -8.40 8.52
CA LYS A 201 3.38 -9.41 9.48
C LYS A 201 3.07 -8.97 10.92
#